data_AF-A0A6J7ZE36-F1
#
_entry.id   AF-A0A6J7ZE36-F1
#
_cell.length_a   1.000
_cell.length_b   1.000
_cell.length_c   1.000
_cell.angle_alpha   90.00
_cell.angle_beta   90.00
_cell.angle_gamma   90.00
#
_symmetry.space_group_name_H-M   'P 1'
#
loop_
_entity.id
_entity.type
_entity.pdbx_description
1 polymer ?
#
loop_
_entity_poly.entity_id
_entity_poly.type
_entity_poly.pdbx_seq_one_letter_code
_entity_poly.pdbx_strand_id
1 'polypeptide(L)'
;MYFKHITLKNVGPIEKINYDFPFSNDGHPKPLILVGTNGSGKSIFLSYLLNALITAQQVAFDDPEVEEGKVYKLRSPQYIRNGSTYCYARVNFGADFSCYEWQLACSQEDYVKNFGDPEIDSSFGEIPLYETSIFGANFINNQIEVSKQFNSNCVLYFPANRFEQPAWLNAQNLKATAEFIESTRINRVSNRLIIQQSPLTFSKNWLLDIFSDRANYDLKTVPFQFKYDSTQIVSIPPVCLWYAGSATNIWNATTQLIKLIFRTDENVRFGIGPRQNRAVSIMKNETEFIRNIFQLSTGQTSILNIFLSILRDFDMSGASFENLEDVSGVVIIDEVDAHLHADLQCNLLPAVINMFPKVQFILTTHSPLFLLGMKTQFGDTGFEILSLPAGVKIGVEEFEEFQSAFDYYKESNTFRDKIKSEVEQAQKPVIFVEGDYDIKYLSKAALLLDKQSILNKIKLLDGDGFGNLDKIWTTCNNSKLAIVFPNIVGLIYDCDTNKPKGDNHMAKKRVIPTVSSNPISKGIENLIPASRINNLRESHPQFFDITPEVERKVRAVSQIQPETCEINKFEKRNLCNWLCENGTAEDFAQFEFVFTLIEEIIEHNQ
;
A
#
# COMPACT_ATOMS: atom_id res chain seq x y z
N MET A 1 -0.40 18.18 -29.66
CA MET A 1 -1.87 18.33 -29.53
C MET A 1 -2.26 17.99 -28.10
N TYR A 2 -2.40 19.00 -27.23
CA TYR A 2 -2.82 18.79 -25.83
C TYR A 2 -4.30 19.11 -25.66
N PHE A 3 -4.98 18.43 -24.75
CA PHE A 3 -6.31 18.82 -24.29
C PHE A 3 -6.22 20.13 -23.51
N LYS A 4 -7.18 21.02 -23.77
CA LYS A 4 -7.29 22.33 -23.12
C LYS A 4 -8.54 22.45 -22.27
N HIS A 5 -9.66 21.95 -22.77
CA HIS A 5 -10.93 22.03 -22.07
C HIS A 5 -11.81 20.81 -22.37
N ILE A 6 -12.60 20.38 -21.38
CA ILE A 6 -13.66 19.39 -21.56
C ILE A 6 -14.94 19.83 -20.86
N THR A 7 -16.05 19.75 -21.59
CA THR A 7 -17.40 19.95 -21.08
C THR A 7 -18.17 18.64 -21.21
N LEU A 8 -18.75 18.14 -20.13
CA LEU A 8 -19.67 17.00 -20.13
C LEU A 8 -20.97 17.41 -19.44
N LYS A 9 -22.12 17.03 -19.99
CA LYS A 9 -23.43 17.20 -19.35
C LYS A 9 -24.29 15.96 -19.53
N ASN A 10 -24.87 15.50 -18.42
CA ASN A 10 -25.80 14.36 -18.35
C ASN A 10 -25.25 13.07 -18.97
N VAL A 11 -23.96 12.81 -18.76
CA VAL A 11 -23.22 11.68 -19.34
C VAL A 11 -23.06 10.57 -18.30
N GLY A 12 -23.82 9.47 -18.44
CA GLY A 12 -23.79 8.35 -17.51
C GLY A 12 -23.97 8.80 -16.05
N PRO A 13 -23.01 8.56 -15.14
CA PRO A 13 -23.06 9.01 -13.75
C PRO A 13 -22.67 10.49 -13.57
N ILE A 14 -22.26 11.19 -14.63
CA ILE A 14 -21.79 12.58 -14.60
C ILE A 14 -22.96 13.52 -14.94
N GLU A 15 -23.25 14.47 -14.06
CA GLU A 15 -24.29 15.48 -14.29
C GLU A 15 -23.76 16.67 -15.09
N LYS A 16 -22.66 17.25 -14.63
CA LYS A 16 -22.01 18.38 -15.30
C LYS A 16 -20.55 18.41 -14.91
N ILE A 17 -19.69 18.48 -15.91
CA ILE A 17 -18.26 18.78 -15.75
C ILE A 17 -17.93 19.88 -16.75
N ASN A 18 -17.19 20.87 -16.27
CA ASN A 18 -16.63 21.92 -17.10
C ASN A 18 -15.21 22.15 -16.58
N TYR A 19 -14.23 21.58 -17.26
CA TYR A 19 -12.88 21.42 -16.70
C TYR A 19 -11.81 21.89 -17.69
N ASP A 20 -10.97 22.81 -17.22
CA ASP A 20 -9.76 23.26 -17.90
C ASP A 20 -8.58 22.40 -17.47
N PHE A 21 -7.88 21.83 -18.45
CA PHE A 21 -6.72 20.98 -18.18
C PHE A 21 -5.56 21.82 -17.62
N PRO A 22 -4.79 21.28 -16.67
CA PRO A 22 -3.81 22.07 -15.95
C PRO A 22 -2.51 22.22 -16.74
N PHE A 23 -1.94 23.43 -16.72
CA PHE A 23 -0.64 23.75 -17.28
C PHE A 23 0.20 24.52 -16.25
N SER A 24 1.52 24.40 -16.33
CA SER A 24 2.46 25.24 -15.60
C SER A 24 2.53 26.64 -16.20
N ASN A 25 3.15 27.57 -15.46
CA ASN A 25 3.38 28.93 -15.95
C ASN A 25 4.26 28.95 -17.22
N ASP A 26 5.13 27.95 -17.37
CA ASP A 26 6.00 27.77 -18.53
C ASP A 26 5.28 27.11 -19.73
N GLY A 27 3.98 26.81 -19.60
CA GLY A 27 3.16 26.23 -20.65
C GLY A 27 3.26 24.71 -20.78
N HIS A 28 3.94 24.03 -19.86
CA HIS A 28 4.01 22.57 -19.82
C HIS A 28 2.75 21.98 -19.18
N PRO A 29 2.22 20.86 -19.68
CA PRO A 29 1.05 20.23 -19.07
C PRO A 29 1.39 19.69 -17.67
N LYS A 30 0.43 19.74 -16.75
CA LYS A 30 0.54 19.05 -15.46
C LYS A 30 -0.24 17.72 -15.52
N PRO A 31 0.19 16.69 -14.78
CA PRO A 31 -0.58 15.46 -14.67
C PRO A 31 -1.97 15.72 -14.07
N LEU A 32 -3.00 15.15 -14.70
CA LEU A 32 -4.36 15.10 -14.19
C LEU A 32 -4.64 13.69 -13.68
N ILE A 33 -5.09 13.57 -12.43
CA ILE A 33 -5.49 12.31 -11.83
C ILE A 33 -6.98 12.32 -11.56
N LEU A 34 -7.71 11.43 -12.21
CA LEU A 34 -9.14 11.22 -12.05
C LEU A 34 -9.38 10.18 -10.97
N VAL A 35 -10.15 10.56 -9.97
CA VAL A 35 -10.46 9.70 -8.82
C VAL A 35 -11.96 9.61 -8.57
N GLY A 36 -12.36 8.64 -7.76
CA GLY A 36 -13.73 8.45 -7.32
C GLY A 36 -14.11 6.99 -7.29
N THR A 37 -15.24 6.70 -6.65
CA THR A 37 -15.73 5.34 -6.41
C THR A 37 -16.00 4.55 -7.70
N ASN A 38 -16.15 3.24 -7.58
CA ASN A 38 -16.51 2.40 -8.72
C ASN A 38 -17.85 2.84 -9.34
N GLY A 39 -17.86 3.02 -10.66
CA GLY A 39 -19.03 3.53 -11.37
C GLY A 39 -19.18 5.06 -11.35
N SER A 40 -18.23 5.82 -10.82
CA SER A 40 -18.24 7.30 -10.82
C SER A 40 -18.09 7.95 -12.21
N GLY A 41 -17.76 7.17 -13.24
CA GLY A 41 -17.62 7.65 -14.62
C GLY A 41 -16.20 7.92 -15.09
N LYS A 42 -15.17 7.47 -14.36
CA LYS A 42 -13.74 7.57 -14.76
C LYS A 42 -13.48 7.11 -16.19
N SER A 43 -13.77 5.85 -16.51
CA SER A 43 -13.58 5.32 -17.87
C SER A 43 -14.51 5.97 -18.90
N ILE A 44 -15.67 6.50 -18.49
CA ILE A 44 -16.55 7.26 -19.38
C ILE A 44 -15.90 8.60 -19.75
N PHE A 45 -15.34 9.32 -18.78
CA PHE A 45 -14.58 10.55 -19.03
C PHE A 45 -13.42 10.29 -20.00
N LEU A 46 -12.61 9.26 -19.74
CA LEU A 46 -11.50 8.86 -20.63
C LEU A 46 -11.99 8.50 -22.04
N SER A 47 -13.14 7.84 -22.16
CA SER A 47 -13.68 7.42 -23.46
C SER A 47 -13.98 8.59 -24.40
N TYR A 48 -14.38 9.77 -23.88
CA TYR A 48 -14.61 10.96 -24.70
C TYR A 48 -13.29 11.54 -25.22
N LEU A 49 -12.27 11.60 -24.36
CA LEU A 49 -10.94 12.05 -24.75
C LEU A 49 -10.32 11.13 -25.81
N LEU A 50 -10.47 9.82 -25.61
CA LEU A 50 -9.96 8.82 -26.54
C LEU A 50 -10.70 8.83 -27.88
N ASN A 51 -12.03 8.95 -27.86
CA ASN A 51 -12.82 9.07 -29.09
C ASN A 51 -12.40 10.30 -29.92
N ALA A 52 -12.09 11.41 -29.24
CA ALA A 52 -11.58 12.62 -29.88
C ALA A 52 -10.20 12.42 -30.54
N LEU A 53 -9.27 11.74 -29.87
CA LEU A 53 -7.93 11.43 -30.41
C LEU A 53 -8.00 10.48 -31.61
N ILE A 54 -8.80 9.41 -31.52
CA ILE A 54 -8.98 8.43 -32.61
C ILE A 54 -9.61 9.10 -33.84
N THR A 55 -10.61 9.96 -33.62
CA THR A 55 -11.23 10.74 -34.70
C THR A 55 -10.18 11.65 -35.37
N ALA A 56 -9.34 12.33 -34.60
CA ALA A 56 -8.27 13.17 -35.15
C ALA A 56 -7.25 12.33 -35.96
N GLN A 57 -6.89 11.14 -35.47
CA GLN A 57 -5.98 10.23 -36.18
C GLN A 57 -6.57 9.76 -37.51
N GLN A 58 -7.85 9.36 -37.54
CA GLN A 58 -8.56 8.92 -38.74
C GLN A 58 -8.62 9.99 -39.84
N VAL A 59 -8.59 11.27 -39.47
CA VAL A 59 -8.51 12.37 -40.44
C VAL A 59 -7.09 12.49 -41.01
N ALA A 60 -6.06 12.25 -40.18
CA ALA A 60 -4.67 12.42 -40.56
C ALA A 60 -4.08 11.23 -41.34
N PHE A 61 -4.54 10.01 -41.07
CA PHE A 61 -3.92 8.77 -41.56
C PHE A 61 -4.93 7.71 -42.00
N ASP A 62 -4.47 6.81 -42.88
CA ASP A 62 -5.28 5.76 -43.54
C ASP A 62 -5.17 4.40 -42.84
N ASP A 63 -4.38 4.28 -41.78
CA ASP A 63 -4.22 3.10 -40.93
C ASP A 63 -5.00 3.22 -39.60
N PRO A 64 -6.35 3.29 -39.62
CA PRO A 64 -7.10 3.56 -38.41
C PRO A 64 -7.16 2.31 -37.51
N GLU A 65 -7.01 2.52 -36.20
CA GLU A 65 -7.16 1.47 -35.18
C GLU A 65 -8.58 0.92 -35.08
N VAL A 66 -9.54 1.80 -35.42
CA VAL A 66 -10.96 1.51 -35.49
C VAL A 66 -11.33 1.48 -36.96
N GLU A 67 -12.14 0.50 -37.39
CA GLU A 67 -12.58 0.42 -38.80
C GLU A 67 -13.13 1.77 -39.30
N GLU A 68 -12.87 2.10 -40.56
CA GLU A 68 -13.33 3.35 -41.15
C GLU A 68 -14.86 3.49 -41.01
N GLY A 69 -15.30 4.63 -40.48
CA GLY A 69 -16.72 4.89 -40.16
C GLY A 69 -17.22 4.28 -38.84
N LYS A 70 -16.42 3.47 -38.13
CA LYS A 70 -16.70 3.05 -36.76
C LYS A 70 -16.02 3.98 -35.76
N VAL A 71 -16.59 4.00 -34.55
CA VAL A 71 -16.14 4.83 -33.42
C VAL A 71 -15.66 3.95 -32.26
N TYR A 72 -14.68 4.42 -31.50
CA TYR A 72 -14.24 3.75 -30.27
C TYR A 72 -15.39 3.56 -29.28
N LYS A 73 -16.24 4.60 -29.20
CA LYS A 73 -17.40 4.65 -28.34
C LYS A 73 -18.66 4.81 -29.18
N LEU A 74 -19.57 3.84 -29.10
CA LEU A 74 -20.89 3.97 -29.70
C LEU A 74 -21.70 5.08 -29.02
N ARG A 75 -22.32 5.94 -29.83
CA ARG A 75 -23.36 6.87 -29.38
C ARG A 75 -24.62 6.06 -29.11
N SER A 76 -25.09 6.09 -27.87
CA SER A 76 -26.26 5.33 -27.45
C SER A 76 -27.03 6.12 -26.41
N PRO A 77 -28.38 6.15 -26.46
CA PRO A 77 -29.21 6.70 -25.40
C PRO A 77 -28.91 6.11 -24.01
N GLN A 78 -28.29 4.93 -23.94
CA GLN A 78 -27.84 4.31 -22.67
C GLN A 78 -26.79 5.14 -21.92
N TYR A 79 -26.07 6.03 -22.61
CA TYR A 79 -25.12 6.96 -21.98
C TYR A 79 -25.79 8.22 -21.43
N ILE A 80 -27.10 8.39 -21.62
CA ILE A 80 -27.84 9.50 -21.01
C ILE A 80 -27.99 9.21 -19.51
N ARG A 81 -27.63 10.19 -18.68
CA ARG A 81 -27.81 10.11 -17.22
C ARG A 81 -29.27 9.81 -16.89
N ASN A 82 -29.49 8.92 -15.92
CA ASN A 82 -30.85 8.58 -15.50
C ASN A 82 -31.62 9.84 -15.07
N GLY A 83 -32.86 9.99 -15.54
CA GLY A 83 -33.69 11.18 -15.33
C GLY A 83 -33.39 12.37 -16.24
N SER A 84 -32.39 12.26 -17.13
CA SER A 84 -32.11 13.26 -18.17
C SER A 84 -32.65 12.82 -19.53
N THR A 85 -32.81 13.79 -20.44
CA THR A 85 -33.37 13.56 -21.80
C THR A 85 -32.33 13.67 -22.91
N TYR A 86 -31.10 14.04 -22.56
CA TYR A 86 -29.97 14.18 -23.48
C TYR A 86 -28.65 13.97 -22.74
N CYS A 87 -27.58 13.72 -23.47
CA CYS A 87 -26.21 13.92 -23.03
C CYS A 87 -25.41 14.72 -24.06
N TYR A 88 -24.43 15.47 -23.56
CA TYR A 88 -23.60 16.36 -24.35
C TYR A 88 -22.15 16.26 -23.89
N ALA A 89 -21.23 16.27 -24.85
CA ALA A 89 -19.81 16.37 -24.59
C ALA A 89 -19.12 17.28 -25.60
N ARG A 90 -18.13 18.04 -25.14
CA ARG A 90 -17.23 18.83 -25.98
C ARG A 90 -15.81 18.72 -25.45
N VAL A 91 -14.87 18.49 -26.36
CA VAL A 91 -13.45 18.41 -26.05
C VAL A 91 -12.72 19.42 -26.94
N ASN A 92 -11.96 20.31 -26.33
CA ASN A 92 -11.15 21.31 -27.01
C ASN A 92 -9.67 20.99 -26.78
N PHE A 93 -8.87 21.17 -27.84
CA PHE A 93 -7.43 20.99 -27.84
C PHE A 93 -6.74 22.34 -28.03
N GLY A 94 -5.41 22.35 -27.90
CA GLY A 94 -4.59 23.43 -28.44
C GLY A 94 -4.72 23.54 -29.97
N ALA A 95 -4.29 24.68 -30.53
CA ALA A 95 -4.42 25.01 -31.96
C ALA A 95 -5.86 25.04 -32.48
N ASP A 96 -6.79 25.47 -31.61
CA ASP A 96 -8.22 25.68 -31.91
C ASP A 96 -8.98 24.45 -32.44
N PHE A 97 -8.46 23.24 -32.19
CA PHE A 97 -9.22 22.03 -32.52
C PHE A 97 -10.30 21.74 -31.47
N SER A 98 -11.44 21.26 -31.94
CA SER A 98 -12.53 20.82 -31.08
C SER A 98 -13.36 19.74 -31.73
N CYS A 99 -13.96 18.90 -30.88
CA CYS A 99 -15.02 18.00 -31.25
C CYS A 99 -16.14 18.06 -30.22
N TYR A 100 -17.36 17.78 -30.67
CA TYR A 100 -18.54 17.74 -29.83
C TYR A 100 -19.41 16.55 -30.20
N GLU A 101 -20.21 16.10 -29.25
CA GLU A 101 -21.11 14.96 -29.36
C GLU A 101 -22.42 15.28 -28.64
N TRP A 102 -23.53 15.03 -29.32
CA TRP A 102 -24.87 15.03 -28.70
C TRP A 102 -25.52 13.67 -28.86
N GLN A 103 -26.26 13.26 -27.84
CA GLN A 103 -27.19 12.15 -27.90
C GLN A 103 -28.47 12.53 -27.15
N LEU A 104 -29.60 12.43 -27.84
CA LEU A 104 -30.94 12.71 -27.34
C LEU A 104 -31.68 11.40 -27.07
N ALA A 105 -32.67 11.44 -26.18
CA ALA A 105 -33.57 10.32 -25.91
C ALA A 105 -34.62 10.10 -27.02
N CYS A 106 -34.90 11.15 -27.81
CA CYS A 106 -35.84 11.16 -28.92
C CYS A 106 -35.27 11.99 -30.08
N SER A 107 -36.01 12.08 -31.20
CA SER A 107 -35.60 12.92 -32.34
C SER A 107 -35.42 14.39 -31.91
N GLN A 108 -34.58 15.14 -32.60
CA GLN A 108 -34.38 16.57 -32.30
C GLN A 108 -35.71 17.35 -32.39
N GLU A 109 -36.53 17.07 -33.40
CA GLU A 109 -37.84 17.71 -33.56
C GLU A 109 -38.76 17.44 -32.36
N ASP A 110 -38.87 16.19 -31.92
CA ASP A 110 -39.69 15.82 -30.76
C ASP A 110 -39.11 16.35 -29.46
N TYR A 111 -37.78 16.42 -29.34
CA TYR A 111 -37.11 16.98 -28.19
C TYR A 111 -37.48 18.46 -28.01
N VAL A 112 -37.31 19.27 -29.06
CA VAL A 112 -37.61 20.71 -29.02
C VAL A 112 -39.09 20.96 -28.74
N LYS A 113 -39.99 20.15 -29.31
CA LYS A 113 -41.45 20.25 -29.02
C LYS A 113 -41.79 19.99 -27.55
N ASN A 114 -41.12 19.03 -26.91
CA ASN A 114 -41.45 18.59 -25.55
C ASN A 114 -40.68 19.34 -24.46
N PHE A 115 -39.44 19.74 -24.73
CA PHE A 115 -38.50 20.24 -23.72
C PHE A 115 -37.88 21.61 -24.05
N GLY A 116 -38.00 22.10 -25.29
CA GLY A 116 -37.32 23.31 -25.75
C GLY A 116 -35.83 23.09 -26.07
N ASP A 117 -35.16 24.11 -26.60
CA ASP A 117 -33.70 24.09 -26.83
C ASP A 117 -32.98 24.12 -25.46
N PRO A 118 -32.00 23.25 -25.21
CA PRO A 118 -31.30 23.24 -23.93
C PRO A 118 -30.31 24.41 -23.72
N GLU A 119 -30.08 25.26 -24.73
CA GLU A 119 -29.24 26.47 -24.72
C GLU A 119 -27.82 26.25 -24.16
N ILE A 120 -27.22 25.09 -24.42
CA ILE A 120 -25.88 24.73 -23.90
C ILE A 120 -24.79 25.20 -24.84
N ASP A 121 -24.98 24.92 -26.12
CA ASP A 121 -23.99 25.09 -27.16
C ASP A 121 -24.70 25.23 -28.51
N SER A 122 -24.17 26.09 -29.38
CA SER A 122 -24.77 26.35 -30.69
C SER A 122 -24.85 25.11 -31.58
N SER A 123 -24.02 24.09 -31.32
CA SER A 123 -24.01 22.83 -32.05
C SER A 123 -25.29 21.99 -31.88
N PHE A 124 -26.17 22.31 -30.93
CA PHE A 124 -27.47 21.64 -30.80
C PHE A 124 -28.33 21.80 -32.07
N GLY A 125 -28.25 22.98 -32.71
CA GLY A 125 -28.97 23.25 -33.96
C GLY A 125 -28.43 22.48 -35.16
N GLU A 126 -27.24 21.87 -35.06
CA GLU A 126 -26.63 21.08 -36.13
C GLU A 126 -27.20 19.65 -36.18
N ILE A 127 -27.90 19.19 -35.13
CA ILE A 127 -28.54 17.87 -35.10
C ILE A 127 -29.65 17.82 -36.16
N PRO A 128 -29.66 16.81 -37.07
CA PRO A 128 -30.76 16.68 -38.03
C PRO A 128 -32.11 16.42 -37.33
N LEU A 129 -33.20 17.00 -37.85
CA LEU A 129 -34.54 16.98 -37.23
C LEU A 129 -35.02 15.59 -36.79
N TYR A 130 -34.77 14.57 -37.62
CA TYR A 130 -35.23 13.19 -37.41
C TYR A 130 -34.18 12.28 -36.76
N GLU A 131 -32.99 12.81 -36.46
CA GLU A 131 -31.91 12.07 -35.84
C GLU A 131 -31.91 12.26 -34.32
N THR A 132 -31.26 11.33 -33.64
CA THR A 132 -31.14 11.35 -32.16
C THR A 132 -29.72 11.70 -31.69
N SER A 133 -28.75 11.80 -32.61
CA SER A 133 -27.36 12.07 -32.24
C SER A 133 -26.61 12.80 -33.33
N ILE A 134 -25.57 13.53 -32.95
CA ILE A 134 -24.58 14.09 -33.88
C ILE A 134 -23.21 13.99 -33.25
N PHE A 135 -22.19 13.91 -34.10
CA PHE A 135 -20.81 14.10 -33.73
C PHE A 135 -20.19 15.02 -34.76
N GLY A 136 -19.63 16.14 -34.30
CA GLY A 136 -18.97 17.12 -35.15
C GLY A 136 -17.54 17.35 -34.67
N ALA A 137 -16.64 17.54 -35.62
CA ALA A 137 -15.25 17.87 -35.33
C ALA A 137 -14.68 18.78 -36.41
N ASN A 138 -13.82 19.73 -36.01
CA ASN A 138 -13.18 20.64 -36.96
C ASN A 138 -11.82 20.13 -37.48
N PHE A 139 -11.45 18.88 -37.17
CA PHE A 139 -10.20 18.26 -37.63
C PHE A 139 -10.11 18.15 -39.15
N ILE A 140 -11.23 17.82 -39.82
CA ILE A 140 -11.31 17.62 -41.28
C ILE A 140 -10.85 18.86 -42.02
N ASN A 141 -11.21 20.04 -41.51
CA ASN A 141 -10.86 21.33 -42.13
C ASN A 141 -9.37 21.67 -41.95
N ASN A 142 -8.66 20.99 -41.05
CA ASN A 142 -7.29 21.29 -40.65
C ASN A 142 -6.35 20.07 -40.73
N GLN A 143 -6.60 19.15 -41.66
CA GLN A 143 -5.90 17.87 -41.77
C GLN A 143 -4.37 18.00 -41.67
N ILE A 144 -3.77 18.98 -42.36
CA ILE A 144 -2.30 19.19 -42.38
C ILE A 144 -1.75 19.46 -40.98
N GLU A 145 -2.41 20.35 -40.23
CA GLU A 145 -1.95 20.68 -38.88
C GLU A 145 -2.19 19.51 -37.92
N VAL A 146 -3.30 18.78 -38.07
CA VAL A 146 -3.54 17.55 -37.29
C VAL A 146 -2.43 16.53 -37.54
N SER A 147 -2.09 16.24 -38.80
CA SER A 147 -0.98 15.33 -39.15
C SER A 147 0.35 15.80 -38.56
N LYS A 148 0.64 17.11 -38.61
CA LYS A 148 1.85 17.69 -38.01
C LYS A 148 1.89 17.48 -36.49
N GLN A 149 0.76 17.60 -35.81
CA GLN A 149 0.68 17.35 -34.38
C GLN A 149 0.96 15.89 -34.04
N PHE A 150 0.45 14.93 -34.80
CA PHE A 150 0.77 13.51 -34.59
C PHE A 150 2.24 13.21 -34.91
N ASN A 151 2.81 13.78 -35.98
CA ASN A 151 4.22 13.56 -36.36
C ASN A 151 5.24 14.28 -35.45
N SER A 152 4.79 15.01 -34.43
CA SER A 152 5.67 15.70 -33.47
C SER A 152 5.43 15.33 -32.02
N ASN A 153 4.43 14.49 -31.74
CA ASN A 153 4.02 14.17 -30.38
C ASN A 153 3.69 12.69 -30.24
N CYS A 154 3.93 12.15 -29.05
CA CYS A 154 3.41 10.84 -28.69
C CYS A 154 1.90 10.90 -28.34
N VAL A 155 1.13 9.88 -28.71
CA VAL A 155 -0.30 9.81 -28.38
C VAL A 155 -0.65 8.37 -28.01
N LEU A 156 -0.86 8.11 -26.71
CA LEU A 156 -1.02 6.76 -26.19
C LEU A 156 -2.19 6.65 -25.20
N TYR A 157 -2.82 5.49 -25.19
CA TYR A 157 -3.83 5.07 -24.24
C TYR A 157 -3.55 3.65 -23.73
N PHE A 158 -3.49 3.49 -22.41
CA PHE A 158 -3.32 2.21 -21.74
C PHE A 158 -4.63 1.85 -21.01
N PRO A 159 -5.38 0.84 -21.47
CA PRO A 159 -6.60 0.39 -20.80
C PRO A 159 -6.31 -0.43 -19.54
N ALA A 160 -7.22 -0.38 -18.56
CA ALA A 160 -7.08 -1.03 -17.25
C ALA A 160 -6.86 -2.56 -17.32
N ASN A 161 -7.62 -3.24 -18.17
CA ASN A 161 -7.43 -4.63 -18.59
C ASN A 161 -8.61 -5.02 -19.48
N ARG A 162 -8.39 -5.42 -20.73
CA ARG A 162 -9.42 -6.13 -21.51
C ARG A 162 -8.87 -7.47 -21.96
N PHE A 163 -9.37 -8.52 -21.32
CA PHE A 163 -9.17 -9.90 -21.73
C PHE A 163 -9.78 -10.22 -23.11
N GLU A 164 -10.60 -9.33 -23.68
CA GLU A 164 -11.13 -9.46 -25.03
C GLU A 164 -11.07 -8.13 -25.80
N GLN A 165 -10.55 -8.21 -27.03
CA GLN A 165 -10.51 -7.07 -27.94
C GLN A 165 -11.92 -6.74 -28.43
N PRO A 166 -12.33 -5.47 -28.44
CA PRO A 166 -13.64 -5.10 -28.94
C PRO A 166 -13.76 -5.39 -30.45
N ALA A 167 -14.93 -5.85 -30.91
CA ALA A 167 -15.17 -6.27 -32.29
C ALA A 167 -15.10 -5.15 -33.35
N TRP A 168 -15.03 -3.88 -32.93
CA TRP A 168 -14.82 -2.73 -33.80
C TRP A 168 -13.35 -2.34 -33.95
N LEU A 169 -12.45 -2.94 -33.15
CA LEU A 169 -11.02 -2.80 -33.29
C LEU A 169 -10.61 -3.46 -34.61
N ASN A 170 -9.86 -2.75 -35.44
CA ASN A 170 -9.49 -3.24 -36.77
C ASN A 170 -8.40 -4.32 -36.68
N ALA A 171 -8.80 -5.55 -36.37
CA ALA A 171 -7.91 -6.69 -36.17
C ALA A 171 -7.08 -7.07 -37.42
N GLN A 172 -7.53 -6.67 -38.61
CA GLN A 172 -6.80 -6.89 -39.85
C GLN A 172 -5.64 -5.88 -39.99
N ASN A 173 -5.88 -4.61 -39.71
CA ASN A 173 -4.79 -3.61 -39.66
C ASN A 173 -3.76 -3.93 -38.58
N LEU A 174 -4.17 -4.45 -37.41
CA LEU A 174 -3.24 -4.90 -36.36
C LEU A 174 -2.32 -6.04 -36.80
N LYS A 175 -2.74 -6.86 -37.78
CA LYS A 175 -1.93 -7.94 -38.35
C LYS A 175 -1.16 -7.52 -39.60
N ALA A 176 -1.61 -6.45 -40.26
CA ALA A 176 -1.06 -5.93 -41.51
C ALA A 176 -0.03 -4.81 -41.30
N THR A 177 0.28 -4.43 -40.05
CA THR A 177 1.41 -3.55 -39.74
C THR A 177 2.67 -4.20 -40.30
N ALA A 178 3.25 -3.62 -41.34
CA ALA A 178 4.52 -4.09 -41.90
C ALA A 178 5.55 -4.13 -40.76
N GLU A 179 6.20 -5.28 -40.55
CA GLU A 179 7.27 -5.44 -39.56
C GLU A 179 8.52 -4.62 -39.91
N PHE A 180 8.55 -4.02 -41.11
CA PHE A 180 9.63 -3.18 -41.60
C PHE A 180 9.23 -1.69 -41.62
N ILE A 181 10.14 -0.85 -41.13
CA ILE A 181 10.11 0.62 -41.07
C ILE A 181 9.91 1.29 -42.46
N GLU A 182 9.95 0.52 -43.57
CA GLU A 182 9.77 1.04 -44.94
C GLU A 182 8.42 1.72 -45.19
N SER A 183 7.39 1.47 -44.37
CA SER A 183 6.08 2.15 -44.48
C SER A 183 6.10 3.63 -44.08
N THR A 184 7.12 4.10 -43.34
CA THR A 184 7.26 5.51 -42.92
C THR A 184 7.44 6.50 -44.09
N ARG A 185 7.67 6.00 -45.32
CA ARG A 185 7.73 6.81 -46.56
C ARG A 185 6.45 6.75 -47.39
N ILE A 186 5.42 6.04 -46.93
CA ILE A 186 4.12 5.99 -47.59
C ILE A 186 3.29 7.15 -47.05
N ASN A 187 2.79 7.99 -47.96
CA ASN A 187 1.98 9.14 -47.58
C ASN A 187 0.73 8.66 -46.81
N ARG A 188 0.36 9.37 -45.74
CA ARG A 188 -0.81 9.10 -44.89
C ARG A 188 -0.79 7.77 -44.11
N VAL A 189 0.35 7.10 -43.95
CA VAL A 189 0.46 5.92 -43.07
C VAL A 189 1.29 6.26 -41.84
N SER A 190 0.73 6.06 -40.64
CA SER A 190 1.43 6.32 -39.37
C SER A 190 2.16 5.09 -38.82
N ASN A 191 1.60 3.89 -39.02
CA ASN A 191 1.99 2.63 -38.39
C ASN A 191 2.07 2.72 -36.85
N ARG A 192 1.31 3.63 -36.24
CA ARG A 192 1.32 3.94 -34.81
C ARG A 192 -0.05 3.68 -34.21
N LEU A 193 -0.04 3.02 -33.06
CA LEU A 193 -1.24 2.65 -32.33
C LEU A 193 -1.38 3.56 -31.10
N ILE A 194 -2.53 4.21 -30.95
CA ILE A 194 -2.92 4.91 -29.72
C ILE A 194 -3.20 3.88 -28.62
N ILE A 195 -3.96 2.82 -28.87
CA ILE A 195 -4.38 1.85 -27.84
C ILE A 195 -3.28 0.79 -27.61
N GLN A 196 -2.65 0.80 -26.42
CA GLN A 196 -1.56 -0.10 -26.04
C GLN A 196 -2.05 -1.25 -25.12
N GLN A 197 -2.12 -2.49 -25.64
CA GLN A 197 -2.61 -3.64 -24.86
C GLN A 197 -1.51 -4.60 -24.35
N SER A 198 -0.42 -4.79 -25.08
CA SER A 198 0.68 -5.69 -24.67
C SER A 198 1.98 -5.34 -25.42
N PRO A 199 2.62 -4.20 -25.10
CA PRO A 199 3.64 -3.63 -25.96
C PRO A 199 5.04 -4.23 -25.77
N LEU A 200 5.28 -5.12 -24.80
CA LEU A 200 6.67 -5.53 -24.49
C LEU A 200 7.32 -6.27 -25.66
N THR A 201 6.57 -7.07 -26.42
CA THR A 201 7.12 -7.77 -27.60
C THR A 201 7.54 -6.78 -28.69
N PHE A 202 6.70 -5.78 -28.99
CA PHE A 202 7.01 -4.73 -29.96
C PHE A 202 8.16 -3.83 -29.48
N SER A 203 8.13 -3.44 -28.21
CA SER A 203 9.17 -2.62 -27.59
C SER A 203 10.50 -3.35 -27.51
N LYS A 204 10.49 -4.67 -27.32
CA LYS A 204 11.69 -5.52 -27.36
C LYS A 204 12.33 -5.50 -28.75
N ASN A 205 11.53 -5.67 -29.81
CA ASN A 205 12.07 -5.64 -31.17
C ASN A 205 12.66 -4.27 -31.50
N TRP A 206 11.92 -3.20 -31.20
CA TRP A 206 12.42 -1.83 -31.33
C TRP A 206 13.71 -1.58 -30.54
N LEU A 207 13.84 -2.07 -29.29
CA LEU A 207 15.08 -1.97 -28.52
C LEU A 207 16.27 -2.68 -29.19
N LEU A 208 16.03 -3.81 -29.86
CA LEU A 208 17.07 -4.52 -30.63
C LEU A 208 17.49 -3.72 -31.87
N ASP A 209 16.55 -3.01 -32.49
CA ASP A 209 16.83 -2.13 -33.64
C ASP A 209 17.66 -0.94 -33.18
N ILE A 210 17.27 -0.25 -32.10
CA ILE A 210 18.05 0.85 -31.49
C ILE A 210 19.47 0.40 -31.14
N PHE A 211 19.63 -0.79 -30.57
CA PHE A 211 20.97 -1.32 -30.31
C PHE A 211 21.78 -1.53 -31.59
N SER A 212 21.14 -2.08 -32.62
CA SER A 212 21.79 -2.34 -33.91
C SER A 212 22.18 -1.03 -34.58
N ASP A 213 21.31 -0.03 -34.58
CA ASP A 213 21.57 1.29 -35.14
C ASP A 213 22.69 2.00 -34.38
N ARG A 214 22.67 1.92 -33.05
CA ARG A 214 23.76 2.43 -32.21
C ARG A 214 25.10 1.78 -32.56
N ALA A 215 25.12 0.47 -32.77
CA ALA A 215 26.33 -0.27 -33.12
C ALA A 215 26.88 0.10 -34.51
N ASN A 216 26.01 0.42 -35.47
CA ASN A 216 26.39 0.67 -36.87
C ASN A 216 26.62 2.15 -37.20
N TYR A 217 25.79 3.06 -36.68
CA TYR A 217 25.79 4.48 -37.07
C TYR A 217 26.37 5.41 -36.01
N ASP A 218 26.13 5.11 -34.73
CA ASP A 218 26.57 5.98 -33.63
C ASP A 218 28.00 5.67 -33.16
N LEU A 219 28.57 4.55 -33.60
CA LEU A 219 29.92 4.13 -33.26
C LEU A 219 30.95 5.14 -33.79
N LYS A 220 31.64 5.84 -32.88
CA LYS A 220 32.74 6.74 -33.24
C LYS A 220 34.07 6.02 -33.05
N THR A 221 34.81 5.92 -34.15
CA THR A 221 36.15 5.34 -34.17
C THR A 221 37.14 6.42 -34.56
N VAL A 222 38.32 6.39 -33.94
CA VAL A 222 39.42 7.28 -34.32
C VAL A 222 40.61 6.41 -34.68
N PRO A 223 41.24 6.64 -35.85
CA PRO A 223 42.48 5.96 -36.19
C PRO A 223 43.58 6.45 -35.22
N PHE A 224 44.18 5.51 -34.50
CA PHE A 224 45.29 5.83 -33.61
C PHE A 224 46.61 5.61 -34.34
N GLN A 225 47.38 6.68 -34.52
CA GLN A 225 48.72 6.62 -35.09
C GLN A 225 49.74 7.00 -34.03
N PHE A 226 50.76 6.16 -33.85
CA PHE A 226 51.88 6.48 -32.99
C PHE A 226 53.20 6.20 -33.71
N LYS A 227 54.22 7.00 -33.38
CA LYS A 227 55.58 6.79 -33.88
C LYS A 227 56.25 5.74 -33.02
N TYR A 228 56.64 4.63 -33.62
CA TYR A 228 57.42 3.59 -32.95
C TYR A 228 58.93 3.93 -32.95
N ASP A 229 59.39 4.69 -33.96
CA ASP A 229 60.73 5.29 -34.04
C ASP A 229 60.67 6.60 -34.88
N SER A 230 61.76 7.36 -34.95
CA SER A 230 61.93 8.61 -35.72
C SER A 230 61.51 8.53 -37.20
N THR A 231 61.41 7.31 -37.76
CA THR A 231 61.12 7.06 -39.18
C THR A 231 59.91 6.16 -39.46
N GLN A 232 59.31 5.50 -38.44
CA GLN A 232 58.19 4.56 -38.65
C GLN A 232 56.94 4.99 -37.88
N ILE A 233 55.87 5.26 -38.64
CA ILE A 233 54.51 5.50 -38.13
C ILE A 233 53.76 4.17 -38.19
N VAL A 234 53.32 3.68 -37.03
CA VAL A 234 52.46 2.50 -36.94
C VAL A 234 51.02 2.98 -36.79
N SER A 235 50.16 2.59 -37.72
CA SER A 235 48.72 2.86 -37.64
C SER A 235 48.02 1.64 -37.07
N ILE A 236 47.34 1.80 -35.94
CA ILE A 236 46.48 0.77 -35.37
C ILE A 236 45.12 0.86 -36.09
N PRO A 237 44.42 -0.27 -36.33
CA PRO A 237 43.02 -0.24 -36.76
C PRO A 237 42.17 0.68 -35.84
N PRO A 238 41.11 1.32 -36.38
CA PRO A 238 40.28 2.22 -35.61
C PRO A 238 39.76 1.53 -34.34
N VAL A 239 40.04 2.13 -33.18
CA VAL A 239 39.54 1.64 -31.89
C VAL A 239 38.23 2.36 -31.60
N CYS A 240 37.22 1.61 -31.15
CA CYS A 240 35.98 2.20 -30.63
C CYS A 240 36.32 3.04 -29.40
N LEU A 241 35.96 4.32 -29.43
CA LEU A 241 36.17 5.21 -28.28
C LEU A 241 34.86 5.50 -27.54
N TRP A 242 33.77 5.78 -28.26
CA TRP A 242 32.45 5.99 -27.67
C TRP A 242 31.32 5.86 -28.71
N TYR A 243 30.08 5.93 -28.23
CA TYR A 243 28.87 6.02 -29.04
C TYR A 243 28.30 7.43 -28.96
N ALA A 244 27.90 8.01 -30.09
CA ALA A 244 27.24 9.32 -30.14
C ALA A 244 26.29 9.41 -31.34
N GLY A 245 25.02 9.71 -31.06
CA GLY A 245 23.95 9.88 -32.03
C GLY A 245 22.57 9.67 -31.39
N SER A 246 21.50 9.70 -32.20
CA SER A 246 20.12 9.61 -31.74
C SER A 246 19.82 8.27 -31.06
N ALA A 247 20.28 7.15 -31.64
CA ALA A 247 20.08 5.82 -31.06
C ALA A 247 20.79 5.70 -29.69
N THR A 248 21.93 6.36 -29.51
CA THR A 248 22.64 6.45 -28.24
C THR A 248 21.87 7.26 -27.20
N ASN A 249 21.25 8.36 -27.60
CA ASN A 249 20.42 9.16 -26.69
C ASN A 249 19.23 8.33 -26.17
N ILE A 250 18.53 7.64 -27.07
CA ILE A 250 17.41 6.74 -26.71
C ILE A 250 17.92 5.60 -25.81
N TRP A 251 19.07 5.00 -26.15
CA TRP A 251 19.69 3.96 -25.34
C TRP A 251 20.03 4.44 -23.92
N ASN A 252 20.55 5.66 -23.79
CA ASN A 252 20.87 6.27 -22.50
C ASN A 252 19.59 6.52 -21.68
N ALA A 253 18.52 7.02 -22.31
CA ALA A 253 17.23 7.22 -21.65
C ALA A 253 16.62 5.90 -21.13
N THR A 254 16.66 4.83 -21.93
CA THR A 254 16.19 3.51 -21.49
C THR A 254 17.06 2.91 -20.39
N THR A 255 18.36 3.21 -20.38
CA THR A 255 19.28 2.81 -19.30
C THR A 255 19.01 3.58 -18.00
N GLN A 256 18.66 4.87 -18.07
CA GLN A 256 18.23 5.66 -16.91
C GLN A 256 16.99 5.06 -16.23
N LEU A 257 16.03 4.55 -17.01
CA LEU A 257 14.89 3.83 -16.44
C LEU A 257 15.33 2.58 -15.68
N ILE A 258 16.25 1.77 -16.22
CA ILE A 258 16.73 0.57 -15.51
C ILE A 258 17.32 0.97 -14.15
N LYS A 259 18.15 2.03 -14.11
CA LYS A 259 18.71 2.54 -12.86
C LYS A 259 17.61 2.90 -11.85
N LEU A 260 16.55 3.53 -12.33
CA LEU A 260 15.40 3.91 -11.51
C LEU A 260 14.61 2.68 -11.00
N ILE A 261 14.35 1.69 -11.87
CA ILE A 261 13.67 0.43 -11.52
C ILE A 261 14.42 -0.33 -10.42
N PHE A 262 15.75 -0.39 -10.49
CA PHE A 262 16.59 -1.11 -9.54
C PHE A 262 17.14 -0.25 -8.40
N ARG A 263 16.86 1.06 -8.39
CA ARG A 263 17.37 2.03 -7.40
C ARG A 263 18.87 1.89 -7.16
N THR A 264 19.63 1.89 -8.24
CA THR A 264 21.08 1.65 -8.18
C THR A 264 21.84 2.69 -8.99
N ASP A 265 22.95 3.15 -8.41
CA ASP A 265 23.92 4.01 -9.08
C ASP A 265 24.94 3.22 -9.90
N GLU A 266 24.91 1.89 -9.81
CA GLU A 266 25.80 1.00 -10.53
C GLU A 266 25.61 1.09 -12.05
N ASN A 267 26.62 0.62 -12.80
CA ASN A 267 26.55 0.60 -14.25
C ASN A 267 25.62 -0.52 -14.71
N VAL A 268 24.38 -0.17 -15.01
CA VAL A 268 23.38 -1.07 -15.59
C VAL A 268 23.16 -0.76 -17.06
N ARG A 269 22.84 -1.77 -17.87
CA ARG A 269 22.46 -1.62 -19.27
C ARG A 269 21.69 -2.84 -19.74
N PHE A 270 21.00 -2.73 -20.87
CA PHE A 270 20.51 -3.93 -21.54
C PHE A 270 21.67 -4.75 -22.10
N GLY A 271 21.56 -6.08 -21.98
CA GLY A 271 22.37 -7.06 -22.68
C GLY A 271 21.55 -7.70 -23.79
N ILE A 272 22.21 -8.14 -24.85
CA ILE A 272 21.56 -8.78 -25.99
C ILE A 272 22.19 -10.14 -26.19
N GLY A 273 21.33 -11.16 -26.13
CA GLY A 273 21.72 -12.54 -26.34
C GLY A 273 22.13 -12.82 -27.79
N PRO A 274 22.79 -13.97 -28.03
CA PRO A 274 23.26 -14.35 -29.36
C PRO A 274 22.10 -14.54 -30.35
N ARG A 275 22.40 -14.57 -31.66
CA ARG A 275 21.38 -14.70 -32.73
C ARG A 275 20.40 -15.87 -32.55
N GLN A 276 20.87 -16.98 -31.98
CA GLN A 276 20.04 -18.17 -31.71
C GLN A 276 19.07 -17.99 -30.53
N ASN A 277 19.35 -17.02 -29.65
CA ASN A 277 18.54 -16.67 -28.49
C ASN A 277 18.55 -15.14 -28.31
N ARG A 278 17.67 -14.45 -29.05
CA ARG A 278 17.48 -12.97 -29.01
C ARG A 278 16.78 -12.52 -27.70
N ALA A 279 17.27 -13.00 -26.56
CA ALA A 279 16.84 -12.52 -25.26
C ALA A 279 17.43 -11.12 -25.02
N VAL A 280 16.62 -10.23 -24.47
CA VAL A 280 17.11 -8.95 -23.94
C VAL A 280 17.30 -9.18 -22.45
N SER A 281 18.55 -9.15 -22.00
CA SER A 281 18.96 -9.30 -20.61
C SER A 281 19.20 -7.93 -19.97
N ILE A 282 19.38 -7.89 -18.65
CA ILE A 282 19.87 -6.72 -17.92
C ILE A 282 21.23 -7.09 -17.35
N MET A 283 22.23 -6.29 -17.71
CA MET A 283 23.61 -6.41 -17.25
C MET A 283 23.83 -5.41 -16.12
N LYS A 284 24.55 -5.83 -15.08
CA LYS A 284 25.02 -5.01 -13.96
C LYS A 284 26.53 -5.15 -13.84
N ASN A 285 27.26 -4.05 -13.96
CA ASN A 285 28.73 -4.01 -14.02
C ASN A 285 29.31 -5.04 -14.99
N GLU A 286 28.75 -5.10 -16.21
CA GLU A 286 29.13 -6.04 -17.28
C GLU A 286 28.92 -7.54 -16.96
N THR A 287 28.23 -7.85 -15.86
CA THR A 287 27.79 -9.21 -15.52
C THR A 287 26.29 -9.38 -15.73
N GLU A 288 25.85 -10.55 -16.19
CA GLU A 288 24.43 -10.83 -16.42
C GLU A 288 23.68 -10.89 -15.08
N PHE A 289 22.77 -9.95 -14.86
CA PHE A 289 21.97 -9.87 -13.64
C PHE A 289 20.60 -10.52 -13.84
N ILE A 290 19.93 -10.19 -14.95
CA ILE A 290 18.64 -10.79 -15.33
C ILE A 290 18.76 -11.30 -16.76
N ARG A 291 18.47 -12.58 -16.98
CA ARG A 291 18.67 -13.23 -18.29
C ARG A 291 17.68 -12.79 -19.35
N ASN A 292 16.50 -12.36 -18.93
CA ASN A 292 15.43 -11.96 -19.83
C ASN A 292 14.55 -10.89 -19.16
N ILE A 293 14.28 -9.77 -19.83
CA ILE A 293 13.38 -8.72 -19.35
C ILE A 293 11.99 -9.23 -18.96
N PHE A 294 11.53 -10.36 -19.52
CA PHE A 294 10.30 -11.03 -19.11
C PHE A 294 10.37 -11.68 -17.71
N GLN A 295 11.54 -11.71 -17.06
CA GLN A 295 11.73 -12.19 -15.68
C GLN A 295 11.57 -11.07 -14.64
N LEU A 296 11.35 -9.82 -15.06
CA LEU A 296 10.96 -8.74 -14.17
C LEU A 296 9.62 -9.05 -13.49
N SER A 297 9.36 -8.44 -12.33
CA SER A 297 8.03 -8.56 -11.73
C SER A 297 6.96 -7.96 -12.66
N THR A 298 5.71 -8.37 -12.49
CA THR A 298 4.58 -7.84 -13.28
C THR A 298 4.52 -6.32 -13.21
N GLY A 299 4.64 -5.74 -12.00
CA GLY A 299 4.62 -4.29 -11.83
C GLY A 299 5.84 -3.56 -12.46
N GLN A 300 7.04 -4.12 -12.35
CA GLN A 300 8.22 -3.57 -13.03
C GLN A 300 8.06 -3.61 -14.56
N THR A 301 7.50 -4.70 -15.07
CA THR A 301 7.24 -4.89 -16.49
C THR A 301 6.18 -3.90 -16.99
N SER A 302 5.13 -3.63 -16.22
CA SER A 302 4.11 -2.63 -16.56
C SER A 302 4.70 -1.23 -16.67
N ILE A 303 5.54 -0.82 -15.71
CA ILE A 303 6.21 0.49 -15.74
C ILE A 303 7.20 0.59 -16.90
N LEU A 304 7.98 -0.48 -17.13
CA LEU A 304 8.86 -0.59 -18.29
C LEU A 304 8.08 -0.46 -19.60
N ASN A 305 6.92 -1.11 -19.70
CA ASN A 305 6.04 -1.02 -20.86
C ASN A 305 5.57 0.40 -21.12
N ILE A 306 5.10 1.11 -20.09
CA ILE A 306 4.64 2.50 -20.25
C ILE A 306 5.79 3.36 -20.77
N PHE A 307 6.95 3.31 -20.11
CA PHE A 307 8.11 4.10 -20.50
C PHE A 307 8.60 3.81 -21.92
N LEU A 308 8.80 2.53 -22.26
CA LEU A 308 9.29 2.14 -23.58
C LEU A 308 8.27 2.47 -24.68
N SER A 309 6.97 2.36 -24.40
CA SER A 309 5.93 2.70 -25.38
C SER A 309 5.92 4.20 -25.67
N ILE A 310 6.07 5.04 -24.63
CA ILE A 310 6.16 6.50 -24.80
C ILE A 310 7.36 6.86 -25.67
N LEU A 311 8.55 6.33 -25.34
CA LEU A 311 9.76 6.60 -26.11
C LEU A 311 9.65 6.09 -27.55
N ARG A 312 9.16 4.86 -27.73
CA ARG A 312 8.99 4.27 -29.06
C ARG A 312 8.03 5.08 -29.92
N ASP A 313 6.89 5.48 -29.36
CA ASP A 313 5.89 6.24 -30.12
C ASP A 313 6.39 7.65 -30.49
N PHE A 314 7.16 8.29 -29.62
CA PHE A 314 7.81 9.56 -29.91
C PHE A 314 8.91 9.44 -30.97
N ASP A 315 9.77 8.41 -30.86
CA ASP A 315 10.80 8.09 -31.86
C ASP A 315 10.18 7.84 -33.25
N MET A 316 9.10 7.05 -33.30
CA MET A 316 8.33 6.79 -34.51
C MET A 316 7.56 8.00 -35.05
N SER A 317 7.37 9.06 -34.25
CA SER A 317 6.68 10.26 -34.75
C SER A 317 7.54 11.01 -35.77
N GLY A 318 8.87 10.85 -35.73
CA GLY A 318 9.83 11.60 -36.52
C GLY A 318 10.29 12.90 -35.86
N ALA A 319 9.93 13.14 -34.60
CA ALA A 319 10.47 14.23 -33.80
C ALA A 319 11.94 13.96 -33.43
N SER A 320 12.75 15.01 -33.31
CA SER A 320 14.13 14.87 -32.83
C SER A 320 14.14 14.58 -31.33
N PHE A 321 14.87 13.54 -30.93
CA PHE A 321 15.07 13.16 -29.53
C PHE A 321 16.52 13.38 -29.12
N GLU A 322 16.78 14.34 -28.22
CA GLU A 322 18.07 14.48 -27.54
C GLU A 322 18.00 13.96 -26.11
N ASN A 323 16.91 14.26 -25.41
CA ASN A 323 16.68 13.83 -24.03
C ASN A 323 15.19 13.59 -23.74
N LEU A 324 14.90 13.11 -22.54
CA LEU A 324 13.55 12.79 -22.10
C LEU A 324 12.64 14.03 -21.96
N GLU A 325 13.21 15.21 -21.75
CA GLU A 325 12.45 16.47 -21.64
C GLU A 325 11.93 16.94 -23.00
N ASP A 326 12.44 16.42 -24.11
CA ASP A 326 11.96 16.71 -25.46
C ASP A 326 10.66 16.00 -25.80
N VAL A 327 10.37 14.88 -25.11
CA VAL A 327 9.21 14.04 -25.38
C VAL A 327 7.95 14.78 -25.00
N SER A 328 7.16 15.14 -26.02
CA SER A 328 5.88 15.83 -25.86
C SER A 328 4.74 14.97 -26.36
N GLY A 329 3.56 15.15 -25.76
CA GLY A 329 2.35 14.48 -26.23
C GLY A 329 1.33 14.19 -25.15
N VAL A 330 0.43 13.25 -25.42
CA VAL A 330 -0.68 12.89 -24.54
C VAL A 330 -0.59 11.42 -24.19
N VAL A 331 -0.66 11.10 -22.90
CA VAL A 331 -0.68 9.72 -22.41
C VAL A 331 -1.85 9.57 -21.45
N ILE A 332 -2.79 8.71 -21.81
CA ILE A 332 -3.95 8.38 -21.00
C ILE A 332 -3.75 6.98 -20.41
N ILE A 333 -3.90 6.81 -19.10
CA ILE A 333 -3.78 5.50 -18.45
C ILE A 333 -4.99 5.26 -17.56
N ASP A 334 -5.75 4.22 -17.87
CA ASP A 334 -6.85 3.75 -17.01
C ASP A 334 -6.28 2.76 -15.97
N GLU A 335 -6.65 2.93 -14.70
CA GLU A 335 -6.15 2.20 -13.54
C GLU A 335 -4.62 2.11 -13.51
N VAL A 336 -3.95 3.27 -13.44
CA VAL A 336 -2.48 3.36 -13.51
C VAL A 336 -1.77 2.55 -12.42
N ASP A 337 -2.45 2.30 -11.31
CA ASP A 337 -1.96 1.53 -10.17
C ASP A 337 -2.23 0.02 -10.26
N ALA A 338 -2.93 -0.44 -11.31
CA ALA A 338 -3.27 -1.85 -11.50
C ALA A 338 -2.02 -2.74 -11.52
N HIS A 339 -2.04 -3.81 -10.73
CA HIS A 339 -0.95 -4.79 -10.59
C HIS A 339 0.38 -4.22 -10.06
N LEU A 340 0.40 -2.98 -9.57
CA LEU A 340 1.57 -2.38 -8.92
C LEU A 340 1.54 -2.62 -7.41
N HIS A 341 2.67 -3.00 -6.82
CA HIS A 341 2.80 -3.03 -5.36
C HIS A 341 3.04 -1.63 -4.79
N ALA A 342 2.74 -1.45 -3.50
CA ALA A 342 2.77 -0.17 -2.78
C ALA A 342 4.01 0.70 -3.07
N ASP A 343 5.19 0.11 -3.03
CA ASP A 343 6.45 0.82 -3.28
C ASP A 343 6.59 1.33 -4.73
N LEU A 344 6.07 0.58 -5.70
CA LEU A 344 6.08 1.01 -7.11
C LEU A 344 5.07 2.14 -7.35
N GLN A 345 3.91 2.08 -6.70
CA GLN A 345 2.87 3.12 -6.76
C GLN A 345 3.35 4.43 -6.12
N CYS A 346 3.99 4.35 -4.95
CA CYS A 346 4.40 5.55 -4.20
C CYS A 346 5.68 6.20 -4.77
N ASN A 347 6.64 5.40 -5.26
CA ASN A 347 7.97 5.93 -5.59
C ASN A 347 8.27 5.84 -7.08
N LEU A 348 8.19 4.65 -7.68
CA LEU A 348 8.71 4.43 -9.03
C LEU A 348 7.85 5.07 -10.11
N LEU A 349 6.52 4.87 -10.06
CA LEU A 349 5.60 5.38 -11.06
C LEU A 349 5.58 6.92 -11.12
N PRO A 350 5.47 7.67 -10.00
CA PRO A 350 5.60 9.13 -10.01
C PRO A 350 6.93 9.62 -10.58
N ALA A 351 8.04 8.95 -10.23
CA ALA A 351 9.36 9.29 -10.75
C ALA A 351 9.44 9.09 -12.27
N VAL A 352 8.83 8.03 -12.82
CA VAL A 352 8.73 7.79 -14.27
C VAL A 352 7.88 8.86 -14.96
N ILE A 353 6.75 9.26 -14.38
CA ILE A 353 5.93 10.36 -14.91
C ILE A 353 6.75 11.66 -14.96
N ASN A 354 7.55 11.94 -13.92
CA ASN A 354 8.38 13.14 -13.84
C ASN A 354 9.51 13.20 -14.87
N MET A 355 9.89 12.05 -15.46
CA MET A 355 10.88 12.02 -16.55
C MET A 355 10.35 12.66 -17.84
N PHE A 356 9.03 12.84 -17.99
CA PHE A 356 8.40 13.33 -19.22
C PHE A 356 7.61 14.64 -18.97
N PRO A 357 8.29 15.77 -18.69
CA PRO A 357 7.62 17.01 -18.28
C PRO A 357 6.73 17.65 -19.36
N LYS A 358 6.96 17.34 -20.65
CA LYS A 358 6.13 17.83 -21.76
C LYS A 358 5.02 16.85 -22.17
N VAL A 359 4.83 15.75 -21.44
CA VAL A 359 3.72 14.82 -21.68
C VAL A 359 2.53 15.17 -20.78
N GLN A 360 1.36 15.34 -21.38
CA GLN A 360 0.09 15.51 -20.67
C GLN A 360 -0.42 14.14 -20.24
N PHE A 361 -0.17 13.80 -18.98
CA PHE A 361 -0.68 12.59 -18.35
C PHE A 361 -2.11 12.80 -17.86
N ILE A 362 -3.01 11.89 -18.25
CA ILE A 362 -4.37 11.80 -17.73
C ILE A 362 -4.57 10.39 -17.20
N LEU A 363 -4.63 10.27 -15.89
CA LEU A 363 -4.53 8.99 -15.19
C LEU A 363 -5.80 8.75 -14.41
N THR A 364 -6.29 7.51 -14.32
CA THR A 364 -7.26 7.14 -13.29
C THR A 364 -6.58 6.26 -12.25
N THR A 365 -6.98 6.41 -10.99
CA THR A 365 -6.44 5.58 -9.91
C THR A 365 -7.47 5.31 -8.83
N HIS A 366 -7.30 4.18 -8.16
CA HIS A 366 -7.97 3.85 -6.90
C HIS A 366 -7.02 3.84 -5.71
N SER A 367 -5.71 4.06 -5.93
CA SER A 367 -4.69 3.92 -4.90
C SER A 367 -4.38 5.25 -4.22
N PRO A 368 -4.61 5.37 -2.90
CA PRO A 368 -4.16 6.52 -2.12
C PRO A 368 -2.63 6.64 -2.09
N LEU A 369 -1.91 5.51 -2.20
CA LEU A 369 -0.44 5.49 -2.17
C LEU A 369 0.15 6.17 -3.41
N PHE A 370 -0.48 6.00 -4.57
CA PHE A 370 -0.05 6.68 -5.78
C PHE A 370 -0.20 8.20 -5.64
N LEU A 371 -1.32 8.68 -5.07
CA LEU A 371 -1.53 10.12 -4.83
C LEU A 371 -0.50 10.71 -3.86
N LEU A 372 -0.15 9.99 -2.79
CA LEU A 372 0.93 10.38 -1.88
C LEU A 372 2.28 10.46 -2.58
N GLY A 373 2.57 9.48 -3.44
CA GLY A 373 3.76 9.47 -4.27
C GLY A 373 3.83 10.68 -5.21
N MET A 374 2.72 10.99 -5.86
CA MET A 374 2.60 12.17 -6.72
C MET A 374 2.82 13.46 -5.92
N LYS A 375 2.23 13.61 -4.73
CA LYS A 375 2.50 14.75 -3.84
C LYS A 375 3.95 14.86 -3.41
N THR A 376 4.61 13.74 -3.13
CA THR A 376 6.03 13.72 -2.77
C THR A 376 6.92 14.14 -3.94
N GLN A 377 6.60 13.68 -5.14
CA GLN A 377 7.41 13.93 -6.35
C GLN A 377 7.18 15.32 -6.97
N PHE A 378 5.93 15.79 -7.00
CA PHE A 378 5.50 17.00 -7.72
C PHE A 378 5.09 18.16 -6.80
N GLY A 379 4.95 17.93 -5.49
CA GLY A 379 4.35 18.89 -4.56
C GLY A 379 2.85 19.10 -4.79
N ASP A 380 2.22 19.95 -3.97
CA ASP A 380 0.77 20.17 -4.01
C ASP A 380 0.28 20.87 -5.29
N THR A 381 1.15 21.61 -5.98
CA THR A 381 0.78 22.39 -7.17
C THR A 381 1.24 21.78 -8.49
N GLY A 382 2.01 20.68 -8.46
CA GLY A 382 2.62 20.09 -9.64
C GLY A 382 1.71 19.15 -10.42
N PHE A 383 0.57 18.77 -9.86
CA PHE A 383 -0.47 17.94 -10.49
C PHE A 383 -1.85 18.37 -9.98
N GLU A 384 -2.93 17.89 -10.62
CA GLU A 384 -4.29 18.11 -10.14
C GLU A 384 -5.05 16.79 -9.99
N ILE A 385 -5.95 16.75 -9.00
CA ILE A 385 -6.86 15.64 -8.75
C ILE A 385 -8.28 16.11 -9.04
N LEU A 386 -9.01 15.36 -9.86
CA LEU A 386 -10.41 15.61 -10.17
C LEU A 386 -11.28 14.47 -9.67
N SER A 387 -12.15 14.77 -8.70
CA SER A 387 -13.11 13.82 -8.15
C SER A 387 -14.34 13.72 -9.04
N LEU A 388 -14.66 12.49 -9.46
CA LEU A 388 -15.84 12.13 -10.24
C LEU A 388 -16.89 11.45 -9.34
N PRO A 389 -18.20 11.62 -9.61
CA PRO A 389 -18.79 12.22 -10.81
C PRO A 389 -18.95 13.75 -10.78
N ALA A 390 -18.65 14.39 -9.64
CA ALA A 390 -18.95 15.81 -9.42
C ALA A 390 -18.08 16.76 -10.26
N GLY A 391 -16.90 16.33 -10.71
CA GLY A 391 -15.96 17.18 -11.44
C GLY A 391 -15.33 18.25 -10.56
N VAL A 392 -15.11 17.96 -9.28
CA VAL A 392 -14.56 18.91 -8.31
C VAL A 392 -13.08 18.62 -8.08
N LYS A 393 -12.26 19.67 -8.08
CA LYS A 393 -10.85 19.56 -7.73
C LYS A 393 -10.71 19.32 -6.23
N ILE A 394 -9.91 18.34 -5.82
CA ILE A 394 -9.72 17.98 -4.42
C ILE A 394 -8.23 17.86 -4.06
N GLY A 395 -7.90 18.02 -2.78
CA GLY A 395 -6.59 17.65 -2.24
C GLY A 395 -6.40 16.13 -2.09
N VAL A 396 -5.17 15.70 -1.81
CA VAL A 396 -4.85 14.28 -1.57
C VAL A 396 -5.56 13.76 -0.31
N GLU A 397 -5.66 14.59 0.73
CA GLU A 397 -6.28 14.23 2.00
C GLU A 397 -7.81 14.13 1.94
N GLU A 398 -8.42 14.75 0.91
CA GLU A 398 -9.87 14.75 0.67
C GLU A 398 -10.35 13.53 -0.11
N PHE A 399 -9.42 12.67 -0.57
CA PHE A 399 -9.74 11.45 -1.28
C PHE A 399 -10.38 10.41 -0.34
N GLU A 400 -11.61 9.99 -0.61
CA GLU A 400 -12.39 9.09 0.27
C GLU A 400 -11.68 7.74 0.51
N GLU A 401 -11.00 7.21 -0.50
CA GLU A 401 -10.21 5.99 -0.40
C GLU A 401 -9.01 6.17 0.55
N PHE A 402 -8.52 7.40 0.77
CA PHE A 402 -7.49 7.69 1.77
C PHE A 402 -8.01 7.48 3.19
N GLN A 403 -9.20 8.00 3.49
CA GLN A 403 -9.84 7.78 4.80
C GLN A 403 -10.13 6.30 5.02
N SER A 404 -10.68 5.63 4.01
CA SER A 404 -10.95 4.20 4.05
C SER A 404 -9.66 3.39 4.31
N ALA A 405 -8.58 3.67 3.58
CA ALA A 405 -7.29 3.00 3.78
C ALA A 405 -6.70 3.27 5.17
N PHE A 406 -6.82 4.50 5.68
CA PHE A 406 -6.38 4.86 7.02
C PHE A 406 -7.18 4.14 8.10
N ASP A 407 -8.50 4.05 7.96
CA ASP A 407 -9.37 3.33 8.89
C ASP A 407 -9.04 1.84 8.90
N TYR A 408 -8.84 1.21 7.73
CA TYR A 408 -8.37 -0.17 7.65
C TYR A 408 -6.99 -0.36 8.31
N TYR A 409 -6.07 0.61 8.14
CA TYR A 409 -4.75 0.54 8.77
C TYR A 409 -4.85 0.69 10.29
N LYS A 410 -5.73 1.57 10.78
CA LYS A 410 -6.03 1.76 12.19
C LYS A 410 -6.69 0.52 12.80
N GLU A 411 -7.62 -0.12 12.10
CA GLU A 411 -8.19 -1.41 12.48
C GLU A 411 -7.13 -2.52 12.49
N SER A 412 -6.23 -2.56 11.50
CA SER A 412 -5.13 -3.53 11.44
C SER A 412 -4.11 -3.32 12.56
N ASN A 413 -3.75 -2.08 12.90
CA ASN A 413 -2.84 -1.80 14.00
C ASN A 413 -3.50 -2.00 15.36
N THR A 414 -4.75 -1.62 15.55
CA THR A 414 -5.48 -1.97 16.80
C THR A 414 -5.69 -3.48 16.92
N PHE A 415 -5.85 -4.21 15.81
CA PHE A 415 -5.82 -5.67 15.78
C PHE A 415 -4.42 -6.21 16.10
N ARG A 416 -3.35 -5.66 15.52
CA ARG A 416 -1.96 -6.04 15.86
C ARG A 416 -1.63 -5.71 17.30
N ASP A 417 -2.05 -4.58 17.84
CA ASP A 417 -1.79 -4.15 19.21
C ASP A 417 -2.63 -4.99 20.18
N LYS A 418 -3.85 -5.39 19.82
CA LYS A 418 -4.61 -6.42 20.55
C LYS A 418 -3.89 -7.75 20.54
N ILE A 419 -3.48 -8.27 19.37
CA ILE A 419 -2.72 -9.53 19.25
C ILE A 419 -1.39 -9.43 19.98
N LYS A 420 -0.66 -8.32 19.88
CA LYS A 420 0.62 -8.09 20.54
C LYS A 420 0.45 -7.96 22.04
N SER A 421 -0.61 -7.31 22.51
CA SER A 421 -0.98 -7.28 23.93
C SER A 421 -1.39 -8.67 24.45
N GLU A 422 -2.08 -9.49 23.65
CA GLU A 422 -2.44 -10.87 24.00
C GLU A 422 -1.22 -11.81 23.97
N VAL A 423 -0.29 -11.61 23.03
CA VAL A 423 0.97 -12.37 22.90
C VAL A 423 1.99 -11.97 23.98
N GLU A 424 2.12 -10.68 24.30
CA GLU A 424 2.94 -10.20 25.43
C GLU A 424 2.35 -10.64 26.78
N GLN A 425 1.03 -10.77 26.89
CA GLN A 425 0.38 -11.40 28.05
C GLN A 425 0.60 -12.92 28.12
N ALA A 426 0.86 -13.59 26.99
CA ALA A 426 1.14 -15.02 26.92
C ALA A 426 2.61 -15.39 27.21
N GLN A 427 3.53 -14.42 27.25
CA GLN A 427 4.97 -14.65 27.48
C GLN A 427 5.46 -14.39 28.92
N LYS A 428 4.62 -13.95 29.86
CA LYS A 428 5.03 -13.78 31.27
C LYS A 428 4.96 -15.10 32.06
N PRO A 429 5.89 -15.39 32.99
CA PRO A 429 5.76 -16.49 33.93
C PRO A 429 4.48 -16.34 34.75
N VAL A 430 3.72 -17.42 34.88
CA VAL A 430 2.46 -17.43 35.64
C VAL A 430 2.75 -17.93 37.06
N ILE A 431 2.33 -17.17 38.07
CA ILE A 431 2.42 -17.56 39.48
C ILE A 431 1.00 -17.68 40.02
N PHE A 432 0.64 -18.87 40.49
CA PHE A 432 -0.61 -19.09 41.21
C PHE A 432 -0.38 -18.94 42.72
N VAL A 433 -1.27 -18.18 43.36
CA VAL A 433 -1.39 -18.05 44.81
C VAL A 433 -2.66 -18.75 45.28
N GLU A 434 -2.84 -18.92 46.59
CA GLU A 434 -3.91 -19.77 47.13
C GLU A 434 -5.30 -19.12 47.04
N GLY A 435 -5.41 -17.81 47.21
CA GLY A 435 -6.66 -17.08 47.07
C GLY A 435 -6.54 -15.65 46.54
N ASP A 436 -7.68 -15.07 46.20
CA ASP A 436 -7.81 -13.69 45.68
C ASP A 436 -7.31 -12.61 46.65
N TYR A 437 -7.39 -12.84 47.97
CA TYR A 437 -6.88 -11.91 48.99
C TYR A 437 -5.36 -11.80 48.98
N ASP A 438 -4.65 -12.89 48.67
CA ASP A 438 -3.18 -12.93 48.65
C ASP A 438 -2.65 -11.99 47.56
N ILE A 439 -3.33 -11.96 46.41
CA ILE A 439 -3.02 -11.04 45.30
C ILE A 439 -3.13 -9.58 45.75
N LYS A 440 -4.14 -9.25 46.55
CA LYS A 440 -4.35 -7.89 47.06
C LYS A 440 -3.27 -7.49 48.05
N TYR A 441 -2.93 -8.38 48.99
CA TYR A 441 -1.83 -8.15 49.93
C TYR A 441 -0.49 -7.98 49.21
N LEU A 442 -0.17 -8.83 48.24
CA LEU A 442 1.05 -8.72 47.45
C LEU A 442 1.11 -7.44 46.62
N SER A 443 -0.03 -7.02 46.03
CA SER A 443 -0.10 -5.76 45.28
C SER A 443 0.16 -4.55 46.18
N LYS A 444 -0.41 -4.54 47.39
CA LYS A 444 -0.17 -3.47 48.38
C LYS A 444 1.26 -3.49 48.90
N ALA A 445 1.78 -4.66 49.26
CA ALA A 445 3.15 -4.83 49.74
C ALA A 445 4.17 -4.38 48.69
N ALA A 446 3.97 -4.71 47.41
CA ALA A 446 4.87 -4.29 46.34
C ALA A 446 4.92 -2.76 46.17
N LEU A 447 3.79 -2.09 46.40
CA LEU A 447 3.73 -0.63 46.36
C LEU A 447 4.44 0.02 47.56
N LEU A 448 4.33 -0.57 48.75
CA LEU A 448 4.95 -0.05 49.97
C LEU A 448 6.45 -0.37 50.10
N LEU A 449 6.91 -1.49 49.53
CA LEU A 449 8.29 -1.97 49.58
C LEU A 449 9.10 -1.68 48.30
N ASP A 450 8.53 -0.93 47.35
CA ASP A 450 9.14 -0.60 46.06
C ASP A 450 9.52 -1.82 45.19
N LYS A 451 8.69 -2.87 45.23
CA LYS A 451 8.88 -4.15 44.50
C LYS A 451 8.00 -4.29 43.25
N GLN A 452 7.44 -3.18 42.76
CA GLN A 452 6.54 -3.18 41.58
C GLN A 452 7.22 -3.72 40.31
N SER A 453 8.54 -3.56 40.21
CA SER A 453 9.36 -4.08 39.10
C SER A 453 9.33 -5.60 38.99
N ILE A 454 9.14 -6.33 40.10
CA ILE A 454 9.04 -7.80 40.13
C ILE A 454 7.65 -8.22 39.64
N LEU A 455 6.58 -7.59 40.15
CA LEU A 455 5.21 -7.90 39.75
C LEU A 455 4.97 -7.64 38.26
N ASN A 456 5.59 -6.61 37.68
CA ASN A 456 5.46 -6.31 36.26
C ASN A 456 6.03 -7.41 35.33
N LYS A 457 6.96 -8.24 35.84
CA LYS A 457 7.61 -9.33 35.09
C LYS A 457 6.78 -10.62 35.10
N ILE A 458 5.75 -10.76 35.93
CA ILE A 458 4.98 -11.98 36.12
C ILE A 458 3.47 -11.77 35.94
N LYS A 459 2.71 -12.86 35.87
CA LYS A 459 1.25 -12.87 35.93
C LYS A 459 0.80 -13.60 37.20
N LEU A 460 0.16 -12.88 38.12
CA LEU A 460 -0.47 -13.49 39.31
C LEU A 460 -1.88 -13.98 38.98
N LEU A 461 -2.19 -15.22 39.34
CA LEU A 461 -3.52 -15.82 39.20
C LEU A 461 -3.96 -16.45 40.52
N ASP A 462 -5.27 -16.44 40.73
CA ASP A 462 -5.91 -17.16 41.84
C ASP A 462 -5.92 -18.67 41.53
N GLY A 463 -5.52 -19.47 42.51
CA GLY A 463 -5.51 -20.92 42.47
C GLY A 463 -6.82 -21.56 42.88
N ASP A 464 -7.84 -20.83 43.35
CA ASP A 464 -9.09 -21.36 43.93
C ASP A 464 -8.83 -22.36 45.08
N GLY A 465 -7.84 -22.06 45.94
CA GLY A 465 -7.45 -22.85 47.11
C GLY A 465 -6.42 -23.95 46.86
N PHE A 466 -5.77 -24.44 47.94
CA PHE A 466 -4.65 -25.41 47.86
C PHE A 466 -4.98 -26.70 47.11
N GLY A 467 -6.24 -27.15 47.14
CA GLY A 467 -6.67 -28.39 46.49
C GLY A 467 -6.64 -28.31 44.96
N ASN A 468 -6.81 -27.12 44.39
CA ASN A 468 -6.73 -26.90 42.95
C ASN A 468 -5.29 -26.58 42.51
N LEU A 469 -4.49 -25.91 43.36
CA LEU A 469 -3.03 -25.84 43.18
C LEU A 469 -2.38 -27.23 43.07
N ASP A 470 -2.82 -28.21 43.88
CA ASP A 470 -2.34 -29.61 43.79
C ASP A 470 -2.75 -30.30 42.47
N LYS A 471 -3.92 -29.96 41.90
CA LYS A 471 -4.33 -30.44 40.57
C LYS A 471 -3.49 -29.82 39.46
N ILE A 472 -3.16 -28.54 39.57
CA ILE A 472 -2.26 -27.84 38.65
C ILE A 472 -0.87 -28.49 38.70
N TRP A 473 -0.33 -28.73 39.90
CA TRP A 473 0.94 -29.45 40.09
C TRP A 473 0.95 -30.85 39.45
N THR A 474 -0.12 -31.61 39.63
CA THR A 474 -0.24 -32.96 39.05
C THR A 474 -0.35 -32.92 37.52
N THR A 475 -1.06 -31.93 36.98
CA THR A 475 -1.20 -31.71 35.54
C THR A 475 0.13 -31.30 34.89
N CYS A 476 0.91 -30.45 35.56
CA CYS A 476 2.24 -30.03 35.11
C CYS A 476 3.28 -31.16 35.12
N ASN A 477 3.07 -32.24 35.88
CA ASN A 477 3.93 -33.43 35.85
C ASN A 477 3.63 -34.37 34.67
N ASN A 478 2.52 -34.19 33.95
CA ASN A 478 2.17 -35.03 32.80
C ASN A 478 2.82 -34.51 31.50
N SER A 479 3.73 -35.31 30.94
CA SER A 479 4.65 -34.97 29.84
C SER A 479 4.01 -34.57 28.50
N LYS A 480 2.69 -34.69 28.32
CA LYS A 480 2.00 -34.35 27.06
C LYS A 480 1.63 -32.86 26.91
N LEU A 481 1.67 -32.08 27.99
CA LEU A 481 1.34 -30.64 27.97
C LEU A 481 2.56 -29.71 27.85
N ALA A 482 3.77 -30.28 27.86
CA ALA A 482 5.05 -29.56 27.79
C ALA A 482 5.28 -28.79 26.48
N ILE A 483 4.48 -29.04 25.45
CA ILE A 483 4.63 -28.43 24.11
C ILE A 483 3.81 -27.13 23.98
N VAL A 484 2.86 -26.86 24.89
CA VAL A 484 1.87 -25.78 24.73
C VAL A 484 2.13 -24.56 25.63
N PHE A 485 2.92 -24.72 26.71
CA PHE A 485 3.24 -23.63 27.64
C PHE A 485 4.74 -23.30 27.61
N PRO A 486 5.16 -22.11 27.14
CA PRO A 486 6.57 -21.76 27.06
C PRO A 486 7.22 -21.39 28.41
N ASN A 487 6.46 -21.27 29.51
CA ASN A 487 6.95 -20.75 30.79
C ASN A 487 6.71 -21.67 31.99
N ILE A 488 7.66 -21.69 32.95
CA ILE A 488 7.51 -22.36 34.25
C ILE A 488 6.39 -21.70 35.07
N VAL A 489 5.54 -22.53 35.68
CA VAL A 489 4.43 -22.14 36.57
C VAL A 489 4.90 -22.09 38.03
N GLY A 490 4.86 -20.93 38.66
CA GLY A 490 5.09 -20.81 40.11
C GLY A 490 3.84 -21.19 40.90
N LEU A 491 3.96 -22.01 41.94
CA LEU A 491 2.87 -22.30 42.89
C LEU A 491 3.33 -21.88 44.29
N ILE A 492 2.68 -20.87 44.86
CA ILE A 492 2.95 -20.38 46.21
C ILE A 492 1.81 -20.84 47.12
N TYR A 493 2.15 -21.61 48.15
CA TYR A 493 1.21 -22.13 49.14
C TYR A 493 1.32 -21.37 50.47
N ASP A 494 0.22 -21.26 51.19
CA ASP A 494 0.19 -20.68 52.53
C ASP A 494 0.96 -21.50 53.56
N CYS A 495 1.28 -20.83 54.67
CA CYS A 495 2.14 -21.33 55.74
C CYS A 495 1.57 -22.54 56.50
N ASP A 496 0.29 -22.88 56.33
CA ASP A 496 -0.44 -23.95 57.03
C ASP A 496 -0.56 -25.26 56.22
N THR A 497 -0.13 -25.28 54.96
CA THR A 497 -0.31 -26.43 54.06
C THR A 497 0.67 -27.60 54.27
N ASN A 498 1.74 -27.38 55.05
CA ASN A 498 2.77 -28.36 55.44
C ASN A 498 3.34 -29.18 54.25
N LYS A 499 3.45 -28.56 53.07
CA LYS A 499 3.92 -29.20 51.84
C LYS A 499 5.45 -29.09 51.67
N PRO A 500 6.12 -30.09 51.08
CA PRO A 500 7.53 -29.98 50.75
C PRO A 500 7.76 -28.98 49.60
N LYS A 501 8.88 -28.26 49.65
CA LYS A 501 9.42 -27.54 48.47
C LYS A 501 9.73 -28.57 47.37
N GLY A 502 9.43 -28.24 46.12
CA GLY A 502 9.65 -29.16 45.01
C GLY A 502 9.75 -28.43 43.69
N ASP A 503 10.68 -28.87 42.85
CA ASP A 503 10.91 -28.31 41.52
C ASP A 503 10.72 -29.42 40.48
N ASN A 504 9.99 -29.14 39.41
CA ASN A 504 9.92 -29.98 38.22
C ASN A 504 10.19 -29.14 36.96
N HIS A 505 10.19 -29.77 35.78
CA HIS A 505 10.53 -29.10 34.52
C HIS A 505 9.55 -27.98 34.09
N MET A 506 8.35 -27.92 34.67
CA MET A 506 7.28 -27.01 34.23
C MET A 506 6.68 -26.15 35.36
N ALA A 507 7.01 -26.43 36.61
CA ALA A 507 6.45 -25.78 37.78
C ALA A 507 7.39 -25.82 38.99
N LYS A 508 7.37 -24.76 39.79
CA LYS A 508 8.12 -24.63 41.03
C LYS A 508 7.18 -24.41 42.20
N LYS A 509 7.32 -25.24 43.22
CA LYS A 509 6.51 -25.19 44.44
C LYS A 509 7.28 -24.52 45.57
N ARG A 510 6.72 -23.43 46.10
CA ARG A 510 7.24 -22.70 47.26
C ARG A 510 6.15 -22.56 48.32
N VAL A 511 6.56 -22.53 49.59
CA VAL A 511 5.66 -22.42 50.74
C VAL A 511 6.12 -21.23 51.57
N ILE A 512 5.18 -20.39 51.97
CA ILE A 512 5.45 -19.20 52.79
C ILE A 512 5.92 -19.65 54.19
N PRO A 513 7.02 -19.09 54.73
CA PRO A 513 7.53 -19.46 56.04
C PRO A 513 6.57 -19.00 57.17
N THR A 514 6.35 -19.86 58.15
CA THR A 514 5.53 -19.54 59.33
C THR A 514 6.33 -18.74 60.36
N VAL A 515 5.76 -17.62 60.81
CA VAL A 515 6.29 -16.80 61.91
C VAL A 515 5.67 -17.29 63.23
N SER A 516 6.46 -18.00 64.02
CA SER A 516 6.02 -18.67 65.26
C SER A 516 5.65 -17.70 66.39
N SER A 517 6.09 -16.45 66.34
CA SER A 517 5.76 -15.41 67.32
C SER A 517 4.43 -14.71 67.06
N ASN A 518 3.73 -15.05 65.97
CA ASN A 518 2.49 -14.40 65.57
C ASN A 518 1.25 -15.10 66.17
N PRO A 519 0.27 -14.35 66.73
CA PRO A 519 -1.01 -14.91 67.18
C PRO A 519 -1.78 -15.68 66.10
N ILE A 520 -1.64 -15.30 64.84
CA ILE A 520 -2.32 -15.94 63.70
C ILE A 520 -1.44 -17.06 63.16
N SER A 521 -1.97 -18.28 63.06
CA SER A 521 -1.21 -19.47 62.65
C SER A 521 -1.50 -19.96 61.22
N LYS A 522 -2.46 -19.34 60.52
CA LYS A 522 -2.96 -19.77 59.20
C LYS A 522 -3.07 -18.61 58.23
N GLY A 523 -2.79 -18.89 56.95
CA GLY A 523 -2.90 -17.93 55.85
C GLY A 523 -1.72 -16.97 55.72
N ILE A 524 -1.64 -16.27 54.59
CA ILE A 524 -0.63 -15.23 54.32
C ILE A 524 -0.61 -14.12 55.39
N GLU A 525 -1.71 -13.94 56.12
CA GLU A 525 -1.83 -12.96 57.20
C GLU A 525 -0.90 -13.24 58.40
N ASN A 526 -0.32 -14.44 58.50
CA ASN A 526 0.75 -14.77 59.45
C ASN A 526 2.03 -13.91 59.25
N LEU A 527 2.18 -13.25 58.09
CA LEU A 527 3.28 -12.32 57.83
C LEU A 527 3.04 -10.89 58.38
N ILE A 528 1.86 -10.61 58.93
CA ILE A 528 1.57 -9.29 59.50
C ILE A 528 2.13 -9.25 60.94
N PRO A 529 2.88 -8.21 61.35
CA PRO A 529 3.46 -8.15 62.70
C PRO A 529 2.44 -8.34 63.83
N ALA A 530 2.83 -9.08 64.86
CA ALA A 530 1.99 -9.37 66.03
C ALA A 530 1.49 -8.11 66.75
N SER A 531 2.28 -7.02 66.75
CA SER A 531 1.88 -5.72 67.30
C SER A 531 0.65 -5.15 66.58
N ARG A 532 0.61 -5.23 65.25
CA ARG A 532 -0.50 -4.73 64.44
C ARG A 532 -1.75 -5.59 64.61
N ILE A 533 -1.57 -6.90 64.68
CA ILE A 533 -2.67 -7.85 64.94
C ILE A 533 -3.28 -7.59 66.32
N ASN A 534 -2.46 -7.41 67.35
CA ASN A 534 -2.97 -7.12 68.70
C ASN A 534 -3.73 -5.79 68.75
N ASN A 535 -3.26 -4.73 68.08
CA ASN A 535 -4.01 -3.47 67.97
C ASN A 535 -5.35 -3.63 67.23
N LEU A 536 -5.39 -4.49 66.22
CA LEU A 536 -6.61 -4.82 65.49
C LEU A 536 -7.59 -5.65 66.33
N ARG A 537 -7.09 -6.53 67.21
CA ARG A 537 -7.93 -7.26 68.16
C ARG A 537 -8.66 -6.32 69.13
N GLU A 538 -8.02 -5.23 69.54
CA GLU A 538 -8.65 -4.24 70.44
C GLU A 538 -9.61 -3.31 69.70
N SER A 539 -9.25 -2.84 68.50
CA SER A 539 -10.02 -1.83 67.77
C SER A 539 -11.13 -2.42 66.89
N HIS A 540 -10.95 -3.62 66.36
CA HIS A 540 -11.86 -4.29 65.42
C HIS A 540 -11.96 -5.80 65.75
N PRO A 541 -12.50 -6.16 66.92
CA PRO A 541 -12.54 -7.55 67.40
C PRO A 541 -13.32 -8.49 66.47
N GLN A 542 -14.25 -7.97 65.67
CA GLN A 542 -15.05 -8.75 64.71
C GLN A 542 -14.21 -9.51 63.67
N PHE A 543 -12.97 -9.09 63.41
CA PHE A 543 -12.10 -9.76 62.44
C PHE A 543 -11.52 -11.09 62.94
N PHE A 544 -11.56 -11.36 64.25
CA PHE A 544 -10.88 -12.49 64.86
C PHE A 544 -11.82 -13.37 65.68
N ASP A 545 -11.68 -14.68 65.52
CA ASP A 545 -12.27 -15.69 66.38
C ASP A 545 -11.20 -16.13 67.39
N ILE A 546 -11.41 -15.82 68.67
CA ILE A 546 -10.49 -16.16 69.77
C ILE A 546 -11.06 -17.34 70.53
N THR A 547 -10.31 -18.44 70.59
CA THR A 547 -10.62 -19.57 71.46
C THR A 547 -9.71 -19.49 72.70
N PRO A 548 -10.27 -19.28 73.90
CA PRO A 548 -9.46 -19.18 75.13
C PRO A 548 -8.76 -20.50 75.45
N GLU A 549 -7.74 -20.45 76.30
CA GLU A 549 -7.04 -21.63 76.78
C GLU A 549 -8.02 -22.58 77.50
N VAL A 550 -8.09 -23.84 77.06
CA VAL A 550 -8.95 -24.86 77.65
C VAL A 550 -8.14 -26.07 78.06
N GLU A 551 -8.29 -26.50 79.31
CA GLU A 551 -7.71 -27.76 79.79
C GLU A 551 -8.50 -28.94 79.20
N ARG A 552 -7.86 -29.73 78.33
CA ARG A 552 -8.48 -30.86 77.66
C ARG A 552 -7.84 -32.17 78.13
N LYS A 553 -8.66 -33.07 78.69
CA LYS A 553 -8.21 -34.43 79.00
C LYS A 553 -8.30 -35.33 77.77
N VAL A 554 -7.15 -35.68 77.19
CA VAL A 554 -7.06 -36.64 76.09
C VAL A 554 -6.38 -37.90 76.61
N ARG A 555 -7.08 -39.04 76.58
CA ARG A 555 -6.58 -40.33 77.11
C ARG A 555 -6.08 -40.26 78.56
N ALA A 556 -6.85 -39.59 79.43
CA ALA A 556 -6.56 -39.38 80.86
C ALA A 556 -5.30 -38.54 81.20
N VAL A 557 -4.66 -37.93 80.21
CA VAL A 557 -3.60 -36.93 80.40
C VAL A 557 -4.21 -35.54 80.20
N SER A 558 -4.06 -34.65 81.19
CA SER A 558 -4.41 -33.23 81.04
C SER A 558 -3.43 -32.58 80.08
N GLN A 559 -3.92 -32.14 78.92
CA GLN A 559 -3.18 -31.33 77.97
C GLN A 559 -3.81 -29.94 77.94
N ILE A 560 -2.97 -28.92 78.13
CA ILE A 560 -3.37 -27.53 77.97
C ILE A 560 -3.41 -27.25 76.47
N GLN A 561 -4.59 -26.93 75.94
CA GLN A 561 -4.72 -26.41 74.59
C GLN A 561 -4.54 -24.89 74.66
N PRO A 562 -3.45 -24.32 74.08
CA PRO A 562 -3.16 -22.89 74.19
C PRO A 562 -4.22 -22.04 73.48
N GLU A 563 -4.34 -20.77 73.85
CA GLU A 563 -5.20 -19.80 73.17
C GLU A 563 -4.88 -19.78 71.66
N THR A 564 -5.91 -19.95 70.82
CA THR A 564 -5.77 -19.86 69.38
C THR A 564 -6.56 -18.67 68.85
N CYS A 565 -5.90 -17.82 68.07
CA CYS A 565 -6.52 -16.72 67.35
C CYS A 565 -6.58 -17.08 65.86
N GLU A 566 -7.79 -17.16 65.32
CA GLU A 566 -8.03 -17.38 63.88
C GLU A 566 -8.75 -16.17 63.29
N ILE A 567 -8.52 -15.90 62.00
CA ILE A 567 -9.28 -14.85 61.30
C ILE A 567 -10.67 -15.39 61.00
N ASN A 568 -11.70 -14.62 61.32
CA ASN A 568 -13.07 -14.99 61.06
C ASN A 568 -13.30 -15.11 59.54
N LYS A 569 -13.81 -16.28 59.11
CA LYS A 569 -13.97 -16.63 57.69
C LYS A 569 -14.84 -15.64 56.90
N PHE A 570 -15.83 -15.03 57.53
CA PHE A 570 -16.75 -14.09 56.88
C PHE A 570 -16.20 -12.65 56.83
N GLU A 571 -15.19 -12.36 57.67
CA GLU A 571 -14.61 -11.03 57.82
C GLU A 571 -13.21 -10.90 57.18
N LYS A 572 -12.65 -11.98 56.62
CA LYS A 572 -11.39 -11.96 55.86
C LYS A 572 -11.31 -10.84 54.82
N ARG A 573 -12.40 -10.58 54.10
CA ARG A 573 -12.49 -9.50 53.11
C ARG A 573 -12.36 -8.11 53.74
N ASN A 574 -13.02 -7.89 54.87
CA ASN A 574 -13.02 -6.59 55.54
C ASN A 574 -11.66 -6.32 56.18
N LEU A 575 -11.03 -7.34 56.77
CA LEU A 575 -9.66 -7.27 57.27
C LEU A 575 -8.66 -6.92 56.15
N CYS A 576 -8.74 -7.62 55.01
CA CYS A 576 -7.88 -7.38 53.86
C CYS A 576 -8.01 -5.95 53.31
N ASN A 577 -9.24 -5.47 53.11
CA ASN A 577 -9.49 -4.10 52.66
C ASN A 577 -8.94 -3.07 53.64
N TRP A 578 -9.19 -3.27 54.95
CA TRP A 578 -8.73 -2.34 55.98
C TRP A 578 -7.20 -2.23 56.03
N LEU A 579 -6.50 -3.37 55.93
CA LEU A 579 -5.03 -3.41 55.90
C LEU A 579 -4.48 -2.82 54.59
N CYS A 580 -5.15 -3.04 53.47
CA CYS A 580 -4.78 -2.41 52.20
C CYS A 580 -4.95 -0.88 52.22
N GLU A 581 -5.91 -0.35 52.98
CA GLU A 581 -6.12 1.09 53.12
C GLU A 581 -5.18 1.73 54.16
N ASN A 582 -4.99 1.09 55.33
CA ASN A 582 -4.36 1.70 56.51
C ASN A 582 -2.98 1.13 56.86
N GLY A 583 -2.49 0.15 56.11
CA GLY A 583 -1.20 -0.50 56.36
C GLY A 583 -0.01 0.35 55.91
N THR A 584 1.05 0.31 56.71
CA THR A 584 2.33 0.99 56.48
C THR A 584 3.40 0.02 55.99
N ALA A 585 4.56 0.52 55.54
CA ALA A 585 5.66 -0.33 55.08
C ALA A 585 6.16 -1.30 56.18
N GLU A 586 6.10 -0.90 57.45
CA GLU A 586 6.47 -1.77 58.59
C GLU A 586 5.49 -2.93 58.77
N ASP A 587 4.20 -2.70 58.51
CA ASP A 587 3.15 -3.74 58.62
C ASP A 587 3.29 -4.82 57.54
N PHE A 588 3.94 -4.51 56.42
CA PHE A 588 4.17 -5.42 55.30
C PHE A 588 5.62 -5.90 55.17
N ALA A 589 6.52 -5.55 56.10
CA ALA A 589 7.95 -5.83 55.98
C ALA A 589 8.29 -7.33 55.77
N GLN A 590 7.50 -8.24 56.34
CA GLN A 590 7.72 -9.68 56.19
C GLN A 590 7.23 -10.25 54.84
N PHE A 591 6.51 -9.46 54.02
CA PHE A 591 6.16 -9.85 52.65
C PHE A 591 7.36 -9.83 51.71
N GLU A 592 8.49 -9.24 52.13
CA GLU A 592 9.78 -9.31 51.42
C GLU A 592 10.17 -10.78 51.15
N PHE A 593 9.90 -11.69 52.10
CA PHE A 593 10.16 -13.12 51.92
C PHE A 593 9.38 -13.71 50.74
N VAL A 594 8.15 -13.25 50.50
CA VAL A 594 7.33 -13.74 49.38
C VAL A 594 7.88 -13.23 48.05
N PHE A 595 8.37 -11.99 48.01
CA PHE A 595 9.04 -11.45 46.82
C PHE A 595 10.36 -12.19 46.52
N THR A 596 11.15 -12.55 47.53
CA THR A 596 12.34 -13.39 47.33
C THR A 596 11.98 -14.77 46.75
N LEU A 597 10.88 -15.39 47.22
CA LEU A 597 10.40 -16.65 46.65
C LEU A 597 9.96 -16.51 45.19
N ILE A 598 9.33 -15.38 44.85
CA ILE A 598 8.93 -15.05 43.47
C ILE A 598 10.17 -14.85 42.58
N GLU A 599 11.19 -14.16 43.08
CA GLU A 599 12.47 -13.97 42.38
C GLU A 599 13.19 -15.29 42.14
N GLU A 600 13.26 -16.20 43.12
CA GLU A 600 13.80 -17.57 42.96
C GLU A 600 13.06 -18.36 41.85
N ILE A 601 11.76 -18.13 41.70
CA ILE A 601 10.96 -18.77 40.64
C ILE A 601 11.36 -18.21 39.28
N ILE A 602 11.56 -16.89 39.17
CA ILE A 602 11.89 -16.16 37.93
C ILE A 602 13.35 -16.36 37.50
N GLU A 603 14.34 -16.34 38.41
CA GLU A 603 15.78 -16.30 38.06
C GLU A 603 16.34 -17.58 37.42
N HIS A 604 15.70 -18.76 37.56
CA HIS A 604 16.14 -19.95 36.80
C HIS A 604 15.36 -20.16 35.49
N ASN A 605 14.63 -19.14 35.00
CA ASN A 605 14.01 -19.14 33.67
C ASN A 605 14.82 -18.39 32.60
N GLN A 606 15.92 -17.75 32.99
CA GLN A 606 16.95 -17.25 32.07
C GLN A 606 18.04 -18.30 31.92
#